data_AF-A0A1A9RIN9-F1
#
_entry.id   AF-A0A1A9RIN9-F1
#
_cell.length_a   1.000
_cell.length_b   1.000
_cell.length_c   1.000
_cell.angle_alpha   90.00
_cell.angle_beta   90.00
_cell.angle_gamma   90.00
#
_symmetry.space_group_name_H-M   'P 1'
#
loop_
_entity.id
_entity.type
_entity.pdbx_description
1 polymer ?
#
loop_
_entity_poly.entity_id
_entity_poly.type
_entity_poly.pdbx_seq_one_letter_code
_entity_poly.pdbx_strand_id
1 'polypeptide(L)' 'MDKELRDKILQYMLYRKECTAMLICYGLGYSLERYSAVRAALADMLAAGEIEYYAARLTWRLPNEGRGCV' A
#
# COMPACT_ATOMS: atom_id res chain seq x y z
N MET A 1 8.88 13.36 1.91
CA MET A 1 7.88 12.34 1.53
C MET A 1 6.49 12.97 1.62
N ASP A 2 5.62 12.71 0.65
CA ASP A 2 4.27 13.28 0.57
C ASP A 2 3.36 12.61 1.63
N LYS A 3 3.12 13.32 2.74
CA LYS A 3 2.32 12.82 3.88
C LYS A 3 0.88 12.51 3.45
N GLU A 4 0.32 13.32 2.56
CA GLU A 4 -1.05 13.15 2.08
C GLU A 4 -1.20 11.87 1.25
N LEU A 5 -0.24 11.58 0.38
CA LEU A 5 -0.21 10.33 -0.40
C LEU A 5 -0.14 9.11 0.52
N ARG A 6 0.74 9.16 1.53
CA ARG A 6 0.90 8.07 2.50
C ARG A 6 -0.39 7.81 3.28
N ASP A 7 -1.04 8.86 3.78
CA ASP A 7 -2.28 8.74 4.54
C ASP A 7 -3.41 8.14 3.67
N LYS A 8 -3.50 8.54 2.39
CA LYS A 8 -4.43 7.96 1.42
C LYS A 8 -4.18 6.47 1.15
N ILE A 9 -2.91 6.07 1.04
CA ILE A 9 -2.52 4.65 0.85
C ILE A 9 -2.95 3.83 2.07
N LEU A 10 -2.66 4.29 3.29
CA LEU A 10 -3.06 3.61 4.53
C LEU A 10 -4.58 3.48 4.63
N GLN A 11 -5.32 4.56 4.36
CA GLN A 11 -6.78 4.53 4.36
C GLN A 11 -7.34 3.52 3.36
N TYR A 12 -6.75 3.44 2.17
CA TYR A 12 -7.15 2.46 1.17
C TYR A 12 -6.89 1.02 1.64
N MET A 13 -5.72 0.76 2.23
CA MET A 13 -5.35 -0.56 2.77
C MET A 13 -6.23 -1.00 3.95
N LEU A 14 -6.67 -0.06 4.80
CA LEU A 14 -7.62 -0.38 5.89
C LEU A 14 -8.95 -0.93 5.35
N TYR A 15 -9.37 -0.51 4.15
CA TYR A 15 -10.56 -1.04 3.48
C TYR A 15 -10.26 -2.31 2.67
N ARG A 16 -9.05 -2.41 2.09
CA ARG A 16 -8.58 -3.51 1.24
C ARG A 16 -7.35 -4.16 1.84
N LYS A 17 -7.61 -5.17 2.67
CA LYS A 17 -6.63 -5.94 3.46
C LYS A 17 -5.35 -6.33 2.73
N GLU A 18 -5.49 -6.70 1.46
CA GLU A 18 -4.39 -7.05 0.57
C GLU A 18 -4.62 -6.38 -0.80
N CYS A 19 -3.65 -5.61 -1.27
CA CYS A 19 -3.79 -4.86 -2.52
C CYS A 19 -2.47 -4.71 -3.29
N THR A 20 -2.56 -4.67 -4.62
CA THR A 20 -1.39 -4.37 -5.47
C THR A 20 -1.20 -2.86 -5.57
N ALA A 21 0.01 -2.41 -5.90
CA ALA A 21 0.28 -0.99 -6.15
C ALA A 21 -0.64 -0.41 -7.25
N MET A 22 -1.03 -1.24 -8.22
CA MET A 22 -1.94 -0.84 -9.30
C MET A 22 -3.36 -0.63 -8.78
N LEU A 23 -3.88 -1.53 -7.93
CA LEU A 23 -5.19 -1.37 -7.30
C LEU A 23 -5.25 -0.12 -6.41
N ILE A 24 -4.17 0.17 -5.68
CA ILE A 24 -4.06 1.40 -4.89
C ILE A 24 -4.10 2.62 -5.80
N CYS A 25 -3.31 2.64 -6.88
CA CYS A 25 -3.29 3.75 -7.84
C CYS A 25 -4.67 4.02 -8.45
N TYR A 26 -5.36 2.98 -8.92
CA TYR A 26 -6.73 3.10 -9.45
C TYR A 26 -7.74 3.49 -8.38
N GLY A 27 -7.65 2.93 -7.19
CA GLY A 27 -8.55 3.20 -6.08
C GLY A 27 -8.47 4.64 -5.56
N LEU A 28 -7.30 5.27 -5.71
CA LEU A 28 -7.08 6.69 -5.42
C LEU A 28 -7.44 7.62 -6.59
N GLY A 29 -7.91 7.08 -7.72
CA GLY A 29 -8.26 7.86 -8.91
C GLY A 29 -7.04 8.45 -9.63
N TYR A 30 -5.85 7.86 -9.45
CA TYR A 30 -4.62 8.37 -10.04
C TYR A 30 -4.35 7.82 -11.44
N SER A 31 -3.77 8.67 -12.28
CA SER A 31 -3.26 8.28 -13.60
C SER A 31 -2.02 7.39 -13.48
N LEU A 32 -1.65 6.73 -14.59
CA LEU A 32 -0.43 5.92 -14.66
C LEU A 32 0.85 6.71 -14.36
N GLU A 33 0.86 8.03 -14.59
CA GLU A 33 2.00 8.90 -14.28
C GLU A 33 2.27 8.99 -12.77
N ARG A 34 1.22 8.84 -11.95
CA ARG A 34 1.32 8.82 -10.48
C ARG A 34 1.68 7.44 -9.92
N TYR A 35 1.70 6.39 -10.75
CA TYR A 35 2.03 5.04 -10.33
C TYR A 35 3.45 4.92 -9.73
N SER A 36 4.42 5.61 -10.32
CA SER A 36 5.81 5.64 -9.80
C SER A 36 5.88 6.24 -8.41
N ALA A 37 5.13 7.33 -8.15
CA ALA A 37 5.04 7.97 -6.84
C ALA A 37 4.37 7.05 -5.80
N VAL A 38 3.30 6.34 -6.19
CA VAL A 38 2.65 5.33 -5.33
C VAL A 38 3.64 4.21 -4.98
N ARG A 39 4.39 3.70 -5.96
CA ARG A 39 5.41 2.67 -5.71
C ARG A 39 6.54 3.15 -4.80
N ALA A 40 7.01 4.38 -4.97
CA ALA A 40 8.03 4.98 -4.11
C ALA A 40 7.53 5.10 -2.67
N ALA A 41 6.30 5.61 -2.48
CA ALA A 41 5.69 5.72 -1.16
C ALA A 41 5.53 4.35 -0.48
N LEU A 42 5.11 3.31 -1.21
CA LEU A 42 5.03 1.94 -0.68
C LEU A 42 6.40 1.39 -0.25
N ALA A 43 7.46 1.67 -1.02
CA ALA A 43 8.81 1.27 -0.65
C ALA A 43 9.29 1.99 0.62
N ASP A 44 9.03 3.30 0.74
CA ASP A 44 9.36 4.08 1.94
C ASP A 44 8.60 3.57 3.17
N MET A 45 7.31 3.26 3.03
CA MET A 45 6.47 2.71 4.10
C MET A 45 6.92 1.30 4.52
N LEU A 46 7.37 0.47 3.58
CA LEU A 46 7.96 -0.83 3.86
C LEU A 46 9.27 -0.69 4.65
N ALA A 47 10.14 0.24 4.25
CA ALA A 47 11.38 0.52 4.97
C ALA A 47 11.13 1.05 6.39
N ALA A 48 10.03 1.78 6.58
CA ALA A 48 9.56 2.25 7.89
C ALA A 48 8.86 1.17 8.74
N GLY A 49 8.60 -0.02 8.19
CA GLY A 49 7.90 -1.12 8.89
C GLY A 49 6.39 -0.93 9.05
N GLU A 50 5.79 -0.03 8.27
CA GLU A 50 4.37 0.35 8.40
C GLU A 50 3.44 -0.55 7.60
N ILE A 51 3.99 -1.27 6.62
CA ILE A 51 3.29 -2.22 5.75
C ILE A 51 4.20 -3.42 5.49
N GLU A 52 3.58 -4.52 5.08
CA GLU A 52 4.28 -5.73 4.64
C GLU A 52 4.09 -5.94 3.14
N TYR A 53 5.11 -6.49 2.49
CA TYR A 53 5.06 -6.84 1.07
C TYR A 53 5.12 -8.37 0.89
N TYR A 54 4.12 -8.94 0.23
CA TYR A 54 4.07 -10.35 -0.11
C TYR A 54 4.51 -10.59 -1.55
N ALA A 55 5.79 -10.90 -1.72
CA ALA A 55 6.42 -11.04 -3.03
C ALA A 55 5.76 -12.08 -3.95
N ALA A 56 5.26 -13.19 -3.39
CA ALA A 56 4.65 -14.26 -4.19
C ALA A 56 3.36 -13.81 -4.92
N ARG A 57 2.65 -12.82 -4.37
CA ARG A 57 1.41 -12.27 -4.96
C ARG A 57 1.55 -10.82 -5.42
N LEU A 58 2.73 -10.22 -5.23
CA LEU A 58 3.02 -8.81 -5.52
C LEU A 58 2.05 -7.86 -4.81
N THR A 59 1.64 -8.20 -3.60
CA THR A 59 0.64 -7.47 -2.82
C THR A 59 1.24 -6.85 -1.56
N TRP A 60 0.60 -5.76 -1.13
CA TRP A 60 0.91 -4.99 0.06
C TRP A 60 -0.23 -5.16 1.05
N ARG A 61 0.09 -5.19 2.34
CA ARG A 61 -0.88 -5.31 3.43
C ARG A 61 -0.43 -4.56 4.66
N LEU A 62 -1.36 -4.28 5.57
CA LEU A 62 -1.02 -3.74 6.87
C LEU A 62 -0.41 -4.84 7.76
N PRO A 63 0.52 -4.49 8.68
CA PRO A 63 1.04 -5.41 9.66
C PRO A 63 -0.11 -5.96 10.51
N ASN A 64 -0.10 -7.27 10.77
CA ASN A 64 -1.14 -8.02 11.49
C ASN A 64 -2.40 -8.41 10.70
N GLU A 65 -2.64 -7.88 9.49
CA GLU A 65 -3.71 -8.38 8.63
C GLU A 65 -3.28 -9.69 7.95
N GLY A 66 -3.56 -10.81 8.62
CA GLY A 66 -3.12 -12.16 8.21
C GLY A 66 -2.36 -12.92 9.29
N ARG A 67 -2.09 -12.29 10.43
CA ARG A 67 -1.93 -13.03 11.69
C ARG A 67 -3.35 -13.32 12.14
N GLY A 68 -3.84 -14.53 11.88
CA GLY A 68 -5.17 -14.92 12.35
C GLY A 68 -5.33 -14.53 13.81
N CYS A 69 -6.47 -13.94 14.15
CA CYS A 69 -6.96 -14.00 15.51
C CYS A 69 -6.86 -15.47 15.93
N VAL A 70 -5.97 -15.74 16.88
CA VAL A 70 -6.14 -16.89 17.77
C VAL A 70 -7.14 -16.46 18.83
#